data_AF-A0A920RUK4-F1
#
_entry.id   AF-A0A920RUK4-F1
#
_cell.length_a   1.000
_cell.length_b   1.000
_cell.length_c   1.000
_cell.angle_alpha   90.00
_cell.angle_beta   90.00
_cell.angle_gamma   90.00
#
_symmetry.space_group_name_H-M   'P 1'
#
loop_
_entity.id
_entity.type
_entity.pdbx_description
1 polymer ?
#
loop_
_entity_poly.entity_id
_entity_poly.type
_entity_poly.pdbx_seq_one_letter_code
_entity_poly.pdbx_strand_id
1 'polypeptide(L)'
;MDLAALTWNGYKSCYYRTFLCWQGTKPRPKRCLCNCTEVALRLSLKAVKVGATTRDIASKWPSAKEAWGYAEEDQAAANLWGHGLGLAQYDQPVISRIWSLDHPVEIKAGMVFALETQHGKNFQWGVRIEEMLIVHDDHVEIISNFPVEQITVVDPLPGYSTL
;
A
#
# COMPACT_ATOMS: atom_id res chain seq x y z
N MET A 1 7.99 7.61 -2.53
CA MET A 1 8.96 7.53 -1.42
C MET A 1 8.54 6.37 -0.57
N ASP A 2 9.49 5.51 -0.31
CA ASP A 2 9.35 4.33 0.52
C ASP A 2 10.27 4.53 1.73
N LEU A 3 9.69 4.51 2.93
CA LEU A 3 10.42 4.54 4.19
C LEU A 3 10.27 3.19 4.91
N ALA A 4 10.88 2.16 4.35
CA ALA A 4 10.96 0.83 4.93
C ALA A 4 12.06 0.71 6.00
N ALA A 5 11.81 -0.14 6.99
CA ALA A 5 12.76 -0.60 8.01
C ALA A 5 13.39 0.49 8.89
N LEU A 6 12.80 1.69 8.96
CA LEU A 6 13.11 2.62 10.04
C LEU A 6 12.82 1.91 11.36
N THR A 7 13.80 1.96 12.26
CA THR A 7 13.82 1.10 13.44
C THR A 7 13.83 1.94 14.71
N TRP A 8 12.90 1.65 15.61
CA TRP A 8 12.87 2.21 16.96
C TRP A 8 12.79 1.06 17.98
N ASN A 9 13.76 0.96 18.89
CA ASN A 9 13.86 -0.13 19.86
C ASN A 9 13.68 -1.54 19.26
N GLY A 10 14.18 -1.74 18.03
CA GLY A 10 14.07 -3.01 17.30
C GLY A 10 12.80 -3.16 16.45
N TYR A 11 11.74 -2.41 16.74
CA TYR A 11 10.50 -2.42 15.96
C TYR A 11 10.66 -1.64 14.65
N LYS A 12 10.07 -2.17 13.59
CA LYS A 12 10.15 -1.64 12.23
C LYS A 12 8.92 -0.80 11.88
N SER A 13 9.09 0.14 10.96
CA SER A 13 8.00 0.78 10.23
C SER A 13 8.09 0.52 8.73
N CYS A 14 6.97 0.64 8.04
CA CYS A 14 6.85 0.61 6.59
C CYS A 14 5.73 1.55 6.18
N TYR A 15 6.02 2.64 5.48
CA TYR A 15 4.94 3.43 4.89
C TYR A 15 5.40 4.14 3.63
N TYR A 16 4.53 4.17 2.63
CA TYR A 16 4.80 4.73 1.31
C TYR A 16 3.88 5.88 0.98
N ARG A 17 4.46 6.91 0.36
CA ARG A 17 3.71 8.01 -0.23
C ARG A 17 4.26 8.33 -1.60
N THR A 18 3.36 8.53 -2.56
CA THR A 18 3.72 9.04 -3.88
C THR A 18 3.60 10.55 -3.87
N PHE A 19 4.67 11.21 -4.32
CA PHE A 19 4.75 12.67 -4.41
C PHE A 19 4.79 13.08 -5.86
N LEU A 20 4.14 14.20 -6.19
CA LEU A 20 4.23 14.82 -7.50
C LEU A 20 5.23 15.97 -7.44
N CYS A 21 6.44 15.75 -8.00
CA CYS A 21 7.39 16.83 -8.24
C CYS A 21 6.93 17.61 -9.48
N TRP A 22 6.45 18.83 -9.28
CA TRP A 22 5.87 19.62 -10.36
C TRP A 22 6.31 21.08 -10.28
N GLN A 23 7.04 21.53 -11.31
CA GLN A 23 7.32 22.93 -11.56
C GLN A 23 6.56 23.34 -12.81
N GLY A 24 5.63 24.30 -12.71
CA GLY A 24 5.17 24.97 -13.92
C GLY A 24 3.76 25.54 -13.91
N THR A 25 3.56 26.37 -14.94
CA THR A 25 2.37 27.09 -15.39
C THR A 25 1.33 26.23 -16.11
N LYS A 26 1.62 24.94 -16.33
CA LYS A 26 0.71 23.97 -16.99
C LYS A 26 -0.34 23.43 -15.99
N PRO A 27 -1.51 22.94 -16.46
CA PRO A 27 -2.54 22.41 -15.57
C PRO A 27 -2.01 21.22 -14.77
N ARG A 28 -2.19 21.28 -13.44
CA ARG A 28 -1.88 20.18 -12.53
C ARG A 28 -2.52 18.88 -13.04
N PRO A 29 -1.80 17.74 -13.11
CA PRO A 29 -2.40 16.44 -13.34
C PRO A 29 -3.45 16.18 -12.23
N LYS A 30 -4.73 16.36 -12.56
CA LYS A 30 -5.70 16.84 -11.56
C LYS A 30 -6.16 15.82 -10.51
N ARG A 31 -6.04 14.51 -10.73
CA ARG A 31 -6.63 13.52 -9.79
C ARG A 31 -6.44 12.05 -10.15
N CYS A 32 -6.29 11.76 -11.44
CA CYS A 32 -6.62 10.45 -11.98
C CYS A 32 -5.67 9.31 -11.61
N LEU A 33 -4.46 9.62 -11.13
CA LEU A 33 -3.49 8.59 -10.73
C LEU A 33 -3.85 7.88 -9.41
N CYS A 34 -4.72 8.47 -8.58
CA CYS A 34 -4.99 7.99 -7.21
C CYS A 34 -6.14 6.98 -7.11
N ASN A 35 -7.12 6.99 -8.03
CA ASN A 35 -8.38 6.27 -7.79
C ASN A 35 -8.21 4.75 -7.64
N CYS A 36 -7.53 4.05 -8.55
CA CYS A 36 -7.48 2.58 -8.50
C CYS A 36 -6.72 2.09 -7.26
N THR A 37 -5.57 2.70 -6.97
CA THR A 37 -4.71 2.34 -5.84
C THR A 37 -5.37 2.66 -4.49
N GLU A 38 -5.94 3.86 -4.36
CA GLU A 38 -6.67 4.33 -3.18
C GLU A 38 -7.94 3.53 -2.94
N VAL A 39 -8.68 3.18 -4.00
CA VAL A 39 -9.87 2.32 -3.89
C VAL A 39 -9.46 0.93 -3.42
N ALA A 40 -8.44 0.31 -4.03
CA ALA A 40 -7.96 -1.00 -3.61
C ALA A 40 -7.55 -1.01 -2.12
N LEU A 41 -6.77 -0.01 -1.70
CA LEU A 41 -6.33 0.14 -0.31
C LEU A 41 -7.51 0.33 0.65
N ARG A 42 -8.43 1.24 0.34
CA ARG A 42 -9.60 1.50 1.18
C ARG A 42 -10.52 0.29 1.30
N LEU A 43 -10.72 -0.44 0.20
CA LEU A 43 -11.55 -1.65 0.21
C LEU A 43 -10.90 -2.75 1.06
N SER A 44 -9.59 -2.95 0.94
CA SER A 44 -8.87 -3.93 1.76
C SER A 44 -8.83 -3.54 3.23
N LEU A 45 -8.61 -2.26 3.57
CA LEU A 45 -8.67 -1.76 4.94
C LEU A 45 -10.05 -2.00 5.58
N LYS A 46 -11.13 -1.77 4.84
CA LYS A 46 -12.50 -2.05 5.31
C LYS A 46 -12.79 -3.53 5.53
N ALA A 47 -12.02 -4.42 4.92
CA ALA A 47 -12.15 -5.86 5.12
C ALA A 47 -11.41 -6.36 6.37
N VAL A 48 -10.49 -5.56 6.92
CA VAL A 48 -9.75 -5.91 8.13
C VAL A 48 -10.67 -5.83 9.34
N LYS A 49 -10.77 -6.94 10.07
CA LYS A 49 -11.38 -7.06 11.39
C LYS A 49 -10.99 -8.41 12.01
N VAL A 50 -11.14 -8.56 13.31
CA VAL A 50 -10.99 -9.85 13.98
C VAL A 50 -11.92 -10.89 13.35
N GLY A 51 -11.39 -12.09 13.10
CA GLY A 51 -12.09 -13.22 12.48
C GLY A 51 -12.21 -13.13 10.95
N ALA A 52 -11.82 -12.00 10.32
CA ALA A 52 -11.59 -11.99 8.88
C ALA A 52 -10.34 -12.82 8.54
N THR A 53 -10.17 -13.15 7.28
CA THR A 53 -8.99 -13.86 6.79
C THR A 53 -8.16 -13.00 5.82
N THR A 54 -6.91 -13.37 5.62
CA THR A 54 -6.08 -12.78 4.55
C THR A 54 -6.71 -12.96 3.17
N ARG A 55 -7.53 -14.01 2.94
CA ARG A 55 -8.35 -14.16 1.73
C ARG A 55 -9.37 -13.03 1.61
N ASP A 56 -10.09 -12.71 2.69
CA ASP A 56 -11.14 -11.68 2.66
C ASP A 56 -10.58 -10.31 2.29
N ILE A 57 -9.34 -10.04 2.73
CA ILE A 57 -8.59 -8.82 2.41
C ILE A 57 -8.08 -8.87 0.96
N ALA A 58 -7.35 -9.92 0.57
CA ALA A 58 -6.78 -10.05 -0.78
C ALA A 58 -7.85 -10.12 -1.88
N SER A 59 -9.06 -10.59 -1.56
CA SER A 59 -10.19 -10.62 -2.49
C SER A 59 -10.78 -9.24 -2.78
N LYS A 60 -10.38 -8.19 -2.06
CA LYS A 60 -10.73 -6.79 -2.38
C LYS A 60 -9.87 -6.19 -3.47
N TRP A 61 -8.79 -6.87 -3.84
CA TRP A 61 -7.87 -6.44 -4.87
C TRP A 61 -8.23 -7.06 -6.22
N PRO A 62 -8.10 -6.29 -7.32
CA PRO A 62 -8.22 -6.86 -8.66
C PRO A 62 -7.16 -7.94 -8.89
N SER A 63 -7.45 -8.88 -9.76
CA SER A 63 -6.44 -9.83 -10.25
C SER A 63 -5.35 -9.12 -11.06
N ALA A 64 -4.17 -9.72 -11.12
CA ALA A 64 -3.09 -9.24 -11.96
C ALA A 64 -3.51 -9.07 -13.44
N LYS A 65 -4.38 -9.97 -13.92
CA LYS A 65 -4.97 -9.91 -15.26
C LYS A 65 -5.89 -8.70 -15.45
N GLU A 66 -6.77 -8.43 -14.49
CA GLU A 66 -7.68 -7.28 -14.57
C GLU A 66 -6.94 -5.94 -14.48
N ALA A 67 -5.93 -5.85 -13.61
CA ALA A 67 -5.23 -4.59 -13.35
C ALA A 67 -4.13 -4.29 -14.38
N TRP A 68 -3.41 -5.31 -14.88
CA TRP A 68 -2.23 -5.11 -15.75
C TRP A 68 -2.21 -6.00 -17.01
N GLY A 69 -3.17 -6.89 -17.18
CA GLY A 69 -3.17 -7.84 -18.30
C GLY A 69 -2.11 -8.94 -18.18
N TYR A 70 -1.59 -9.18 -16.97
CA TYR A 70 -0.66 -10.27 -16.73
C TYR A 70 -1.34 -11.64 -16.87
N ALA A 71 -0.57 -12.66 -17.20
CA ALA A 71 -1.06 -14.03 -17.33
C ALA A 71 -1.34 -14.62 -15.95
N GLU A 72 -0.41 -14.43 -15.02
CA GLU A 72 -0.41 -15.03 -13.69
C GLU A 72 -0.28 -13.96 -12.58
N GLU A 73 -0.72 -14.30 -11.38
CA GLU A 73 -0.71 -13.37 -10.21
C GLU A 73 0.73 -13.06 -9.73
N ASP A 74 1.68 -13.98 -9.92
CA ASP A 74 3.09 -13.84 -9.50
C ASP A 74 3.82 -12.68 -10.21
N GLN A 75 3.41 -12.37 -11.44
CA GLN A 75 3.91 -11.21 -12.18
C GLN A 75 3.57 -9.87 -11.49
N ALA A 76 2.56 -9.85 -10.60
CA ALA A 76 2.17 -8.70 -9.80
C ALA A 76 2.48 -8.86 -8.31
N ALA A 77 3.39 -9.78 -7.92
CA ALA A 77 3.55 -10.21 -6.53
C ALA A 77 3.69 -9.09 -5.50
N ALA A 78 4.38 -8.00 -5.83
CA ALA A 78 4.57 -6.86 -4.91
C ALA A 78 3.65 -5.66 -5.19
N ASN A 79 2.79 -5.74 -6.21
CA ASN A 79 1.93 -4.62 -6.59
C ASN A 79 0.78 -4.43 -5.59
N LEU A 80 0.15 -5.52 -5.15
CA LEU A 80 -0.93 -5.52 -4.15
C LEU A 80 -0.53 -6.51 -3.07
N TRP A 81 -0.11 -5.97 -1.94
CA TRP A 81 0.59 -6.74 -0.93
C TRP A 81 0.22 -6.28 0.46
N GLY A 82 0.32 -7.18 1.41
CA GLY A 82 0.33 -6.87 2.82
C GLY A 82 1.25 -7.81 3.55
N HIS A 83 1.83 -7.33 4.63
CA HIS A 83 2.74 -8.11 5.45
C HIS A 83 2.66 -7.68 6.91
N GLY A 84 2.83 -8.64 7.80
CA GLY A 84 3.12 -8.34 9.19
C GLY A 84 4.42 -7.58 9.33
N LEU A 85 4.51 -6.79 10.40
CA LEU A 85 5.76 -6.17 10.81
C LEU A 85 5.81 -6.04 12.33
N GLY A 86 7.02 -6.07 12.84
CA GLY A 86 7.30 -6.03 14.27
C GLY A 86 8.80 -5.89 14.46
N LEU A 87 9.46 -6.92 14.98
CA LEU A 87 10.93 -6.98 15.03
C LEU A 87 11.56 -7.26 13.65
N ALA A 88 10.81 -7.96 12.78
CA ALA A 88 11.13 -8.14 11.37
C ALA A 88 10.36 -7.13 10.50
N GLN A 89 10.96 -6.76 9.36
CA GLN A 89 10.32 -5.88 8.37
C GLN A 89 9.15 -6.59 7.68
N TYR A 90 9.37 -7.85 7.31
CA TYR A 90 8.40 -8.71 6.66
C TYR A 90 8.16 -9.91 7.56
N ASP A 91 6.97 -10.00 8.12
CA ASP A 91 6.52 -11.06 9.02
C ASP A 91 5.10 -11.50 8.63
N GLN A 92 4.55 -12.48 9.34
CA GLN A 92 3.16 -12.89 9.18
C GLN A 92 2.19 -11.88 9.81
N PRO A 93 0.99 -11.69 9.23
CA PRO A 93 0.46 -12.40 8.06
C PRO A 93 1.00 -11.86 6.74
N VAL A 94 1.23 -12.75 5.77
CA VAL A 94 1.41 -12.38 4.36
C VAL A 94 0.05 -12.31 3.67
N ILE A 95 -0.22 -11.21 3.00
CA ILE A 95 -1.48 -10.93 2.31
C ILE A 95 -1.17 -10.70 0.83
N SER A 96 -1.55 -11.66 -0.01
CA SER A 96 -1.37 -11.62 -1.45
C SER A 96 -2.40 -12.50 -2.12
N ARG A 97 -2.83 -12.15 -3.33
CA ARG A 97 -3.69 -13.04 -4.12
C ARG A 97 -3.00 -14.36 -4.47
N ILE A 98 -1.67 -14.38 -4.53
CA ILE A 98 -0.86 -15.58 -4.82
C ILE A 98 -0.99 -16.64 -3.72
N TRP A 99 -1.16 -16.21 -2.46
CA TRP A 99 -1.05 -17.09 -1.30
C TRP A 99 -2.27 -17.09 -0.37
N SER A 100 -3.00 -15.97 -0.29
CA SER A 100 -4.09 -15.80 0.68
C SER A 100 -5.45 -16.28 0.17
N LEU A 101 -5.69 -16.22 -1.16
CA LEU A 101 -6.55 -17.23 -1.80
C LEU A 101 -5.88 -18.59 -1.50
N ASP A 102 -6.42 -19.77 -1.64
CA ASP A 102 -5.75 -21.04 -1.23
C ASP A 102 -5.32 -21.21 0.26
N HIS A 103 -4.46 -20.36 0.86
CA HIS A 103 -3.94 -20.49 2.23
C HIS A 103 -4.27 -19.27 3.14
N PRO A 104 -5.57 -19.05 3.46
CA PRO A 104 -5.98 -17.96 4.34
C PRO A 104 -5.43 -18.10 5.76
N VAL A 105 -4.99 -16.99 6.34
CA VAL A 105 -4.67 -16.85 7.76
C VAL A 105 -5.75 -15.99 8.42
N GLU A 106 -6.22 -16.39 9.59
CA GLU A 106 -7.18 -15.62 10.38
C GLU A 106 -6.52 -14.38 10.99
N ILE A 107 -7.19 -13.24 10.88
CA ILE A 107 -6.80 -11.97 11.48
C ILE A 107 -7.28 -11.94 12.94
N LYS A 108 -6.35 -11.66 13.85
CA LYS A 108 -6.57 -11.65 15.30
C LYS A 108 -6.24 -10.28 15.89
N ALA A 109 -6.85 -9.96 17.03
CA ALA A 109 -6.50 -8.76 17.79
C ALA A 109 -5.00 -8.78 18.18
N GLY A 110 -4.38 -7.60 18.20
CA GLY A 110 -2.96 -7.40 18.43
C GLY A 110 -2.07 -7.63 17.20
N MET A 111 -2.60 -8.12 16.07
CA MET A 111 -1.83 -8.18 14.83
C MET A 111 -1.53 -6.76 14.32
N VAL A 112 -0.28 -6.58 13.89
CA VAL A 112 0.20 -5.35 13.27
C VAL A 112 0.70 -5.71 11.87
N PHE A 113 0.15 -5.07 10.86
CA PHE A 113 0.56 -5.31 9.48
C PHE A 113 0.38 -4.05 8.63
N ALA A 114 1.00 -4.05 7.47
CA ALA A 114 0.82 -3.03 6.46
C ALA A 114 0.00 -3.58 5.29
N LEU A 115 -0.79 -2.70 4.67
CA LEU A 115 -1.41 -2.94 3.38
C LEU A 115 -0.87 -1.91 2.39
N GLU A 116 -0.24 -2.37 1.33
CA GLU A 116 0.43 -1.57 0.32
C GLU A 116 -0.13 -1.89 -1.06
N THR A 117 -0.63 -0.88 -1.75
CA THR A 117 -1.18 -1.02 -3.09
C THR A 117 -0.43 -0.13 -4.06
N GLN A 118 -0.23 -0.66 -5.27
CA GLN A 118 0.42 -0.01 -6.38
C GLN A 118 -0.50 -0.06 -7.61
N HIS A 119 -0.50 1.01 -8.39
CA HIS A 119 -1.05 1.00 -9.74
C HIS A 119 -0.26 1.94 -10.63
N GLY A 120 -0.39 1.82 -11.94
CA GLY A 120 0.45 2.57 -12.86
C GLY A 120 0.12 2.33 -14.32
N LYS A 121 0.73 3.13 -15.18
CA LYS A 121 0.78 2.89 -16.61
C LYS A 121 2.24 2.77 -17.02
N ASN A 122 2.56 1.64 -17.67
CA ASN A 122 3.92 1.32 -18.10
C ASN A 122 4.56 2.52 -18.81
N PHE A 123 5.78 2.84 -18.37
CA PHE A 123 6.62 3.93 -18.90
C PHE A 123 6.03 5.34 -18.80
N GLN A 124 4.94 5.55 -18.05
CA GLN A 124 4.32 6.87 -17.89
C GLN A 124 4.30 7.32 -16.43
N TRP A 125 3.78 6.49 -15.54
CA TRP A 125 3.66 6.82 -14.13
C TRP A 125 3.31 5.60 -13.28
N GLY A 126 3.55 5.72 -11.97
CA GLY A 126 3.11 4.77 -10.96
C GLY A 126 2.74 5.50 -9.67
N VAL A 127 1.80 4.92 -8.93
CA VAL A 127 1.41 5.35 -7.58
C VAL A 127 1.47 4.14 -6.68
N ARG A 128 2.18 4.28 -5.57
CA ARG A 128 2.15 3.36 -4.45
C ARG A 128 1.79 4.09 -3.17
N ILE A 129 0.93 3.49 -2.38
CA ILE A 129 0.47 3.97 -1.09
C ILE A 129 0.39 2.80 -0.14
N GLU A 130 0.65 3.05 1.13
CA GLU A 130 0.68 2.02 2.17
C GLU A 130 0.16 2.60 3.48
N GLU A 131 -0.63 1.83 4.20
CA GLU A 131 -1.02 2.15 5.57
C GLU A 131 -0.60 1.01 6.49
N MET A 132 0.02 1.38 7.62
CA MET A 132 0.23 0.48 8.74
C MET A 132 -0.99 0.52 9.66
N LEU A 133 -1.34 -0.62 10.23
CA LEU A 133 -2.47 -0.73 11.11
C LEU A 133 -2.23 -1.67 12.29
N ILE A 134 -2.97 -1.42 13.36
CA ILE A 134 -3.14 -2.31 14.51
C ILE A 134 -4.58 -2.80 14.50
N VAL A 135 -4.76 -4.12 14.61
CA VAL A 135 -6.08 -4.73 14.78
C VAL A 135 -6.42 -4.78 16.26
N HIS A 136 -7.44 -4.05 16.67
CA HIS A 136 -8.04 -4.16 18.00
C HIS A 136 -9.26 -5.09 17.94
N ASP A 137 -9.83 -5.43 19.10
CA ASP A 137 -10.97 -6.35 19.18
C ASP A 137 -12.22 -5.82 18.45
N ASP A 138 -12.44 -4.51 18.50
CA ASP A 138 -13.65 -3.83 18.00
C ASP A 138 -13.39 -2.82 16.86
N HIS A 139 -12.14 -2.48 16.59
CA HIS A 139 -11.77 -1.51 15.56
C HIS A 139 -10.39 -1.77 14.97
N VAL A 140 -10.05 -0.99 13.94
CA VAL A 140 -8.71 -0.97 13.32
C VAL A 140 -8.13 0.43 13.50
N GLU A 141 -6.93 0.52 14.03
CA GLU A 141 -6.19 1.77 14.20
C GLU A 141 -5.18 1.92 13.08
N ILE A 142 -5.25 3.02 12.33
CA ILE A 142 -4.21 3.39 11.36
C ILE A 142 -3.11 4.14 12.10
N ILE A 143 -1.87 3.67 11.99
CA ILE A 143 -0.70 4.23 12.69
C ILE A 143 0.27 4.96 11.76
N SER A 144 -0.13 5.17 10.50
CA SER A 144 0.53 6.06 9.55
C SER A 144 -0.21 7.39 9.43
N ASN A 145 0.52 8.49 9.61
CA ASN A 145 -0.10 9.81 9.80
C ASN A 145 -0.03 10.72 8.57
N PHE A 146 0.82 10.38 7.59
CA PHE A 146 0.98 11.26 6.42
C PHE A 146 -0.26 11.20 5.52
N PRO A 147 -0.79 12.31 5.00
CA PRO A 147 -2.01 12.30 4.19
C PRO A 147 -1.93 11.36 2.97
N VAL A 148 -3.05 10.69 2.66
CA VAL A 148 -3.13 9.71 1.55
C VAL A 148 -4.27 10.00 0.55
N GLU A 149 -5.25 10.84 0.92
CA GLU A 149 -6.42 11.12 0.06
C GLU A 149 -6.07 11.82 -1.26
N GLN A 150 -4.92 12.50 -1.30
CA GLN A 150 -4.43 13.20 -2.48
C GLN A 150 -2.92 13.09 -2.55
N ILE A 151 -2.39 12.99 -3.77
CA ILE A 151 -0.95 13.04 -4.02
C ILE A 151 -0.42 14.41 -3.56
N THR A 152 0.55 14.40 -2.66
CA THR A 152 1.22 15.61 -2.20
C THR A 152 2.11 16.17 -3.32
N VAL A 153 1.89 17.44 -3.66
CA VAL A 153 2.70 18.16 -4.64
C VAL A 153 3.90 18.77 -3.93
N VAL A 154 5.09 18.55 -4.48
CA VAL A 154 6.35 19.10 -3.99
C VAL A 154 6.87 20.07 -5.03
N ASP A 155 7.09 21.32 -4.62
CA ASP A 155 7.78 22.32 -5.44
C ASP A 155 9.28 21.97 -5.47
N PRO A 156 9.88 21.73 -6.64
CA PRO A 156 11.31 21.46 -6.70
C PRO A 156 12.11 22.66 -6.20
N LEU A 157 12.92 22.44 -5.17
CA LEU A 157 13.82 23.46 -4.64
C LEU A 157 14.79 23.91 -5.75
N PRO A 158 14.94 25.23 -5.98
CA PRO A 158 15.97 25.73 -6.89
C PRO A 158 17.36 25.42 -6.32
N GLY A 159 18.22 24.76 -7.10
CA GLY A 159 19.62 24.54 -6.71
C GLY A 159 20.28 23.22 -7.15
N TYR A 160 19.51 22.21 -7.57
CA TYR A 160 20.06 20.94 -8.09
C TYR A 160 19.78 20.72 -9.58
N SER A 161 19.09 21.64 -10.26
CA SER A 161 18.63 21.50 -11.65
C SER A 161 19.61 22.02 -12.70
N THR A 162 20.88 22.25 -12.36
CA THR A 162 21.89 22.82 -13.27
C THR A 162 23.16 21.97 -13.42
N LEU A 163 23.08 20.65 -13.22
CA LEU A 163 24.11 19.71 -13.66
C LEU A 163 23.66 18.99 -14.93
#